data_AF-A0A497JV95-F1
#
_entry.id   AF-A0A497JV95-F1
#
_cell.length_a   1.000
_cell.length_b   1.000
_cell.length_c   1.000
_cell.angle_alpha   90.00
_cell.angle_beta   90.00
_cell.angle_gamma   90.00
#
_symmetry.space_group_name_H-M   'P 1'
#
loop_
_entity.id
_entity.type
_entity.pdbx_description
1 polymer ?
#
loop_
_entity_poly.entity_id
_entity_poly.type
_entity_poly.pdbx_seq_one_letter_code
_entity_poly.pdbx_strand_id
1 'polypeptide(L)'
;MVSKHDTNLSRNINGDPVVRNRLHQYSRARPYWLLFNTHYVVDSLVSILPLLEANGNQRVAIAKGSDPYRTTLQALNYFKDEVSYKPCDRVVIKPNIVRPVASKKGITTDVRVVEAIIKFLRDRGVEDIIIAEGGNPGTDKAFKILGFMELKMKYGVELVNLNKDEWEEITIPDSVVLETVKVAKTVLECDKIINVPKLKIHHMAQITLSLKNLMGVIVDNRGLVMHDMIDEKIVDLASLFKPVLNVVDGIVGAEMDEVVGNPVQSNVIIAGVDMVAVDTIGSAVMGLDPNTIKHVQLAAKRGIGISNLDHIDVIGEMIKTVEKRFSTAYSERKLKTYGLSNPLSEEDKLYMRNSFANRDPQVSDPYRK
;
A
#
# COMPACT_ATOMS: atom_id res chain seq x y z
N MET A 1 -48.53 46.34 39.75
CA MET A 1 -47.90 47.63 39.37
C MET A 1 -46.96 47.29 38.22
N VAL A 2 -47.30 47.41 36.92
CA VAL A 2 -47.59 48.63 36.11
C VAL A 2 -46.64 49.75 36.55
N SER A 3 -45.65 50.21 35.78
CA SER A 3 -45.71 50.93 34.48
C SER A 3 -44.26 51.27 34.04
N LYS A 4 -43.86 51.75 32.86
CA LYS A 4 -44.37 51.95 31.49
C LYS A 4 -43.29 52.75 30.73
N HIS A 5 -43.37 52.69 29.40
CA HIS A 5 -42.95 53.63 28.34
C HIS A 5 -41.82 53.14 27.45
N ASP A 6 -42.12 52.67 26.22
CA ASP A 6 -42.56 53.41 24.99
C ASP A 6 -41.33 53.94 24.23
N THR A 7 -41.17 53.90 22.89
CA THR A 7 -42.01 53.51 21.75
C THR A 7 -41.16 53.57 20.46
N ASN A 8 -41.54 52.75 19.47
CA ASN A 8 -41.67 53.08 18.05
C ASN A 8 -40.47 53.16 17.05
N LEU A 9 -40.64 52.30 16.03
CA LEU A 9 -40.66 52.57 14.57
C LEU A 9 -39.33 52.64 13.79
N SER A 10 -39.02 51.49 13.18
CA SER A 10 -38.93 51.25 11.72
C SER A 10 -38.32 52.31 10.79
N ARG A 11 -37.34 51.87 9.99
CA ARG A 11 -37.00 52.18 8.56
C ARG A 11 -35.50 51.81 8.41
N ASN A 12 -34.97 51.11 7.42
CA ASN A 12 -35.40 50.69 6.10
C ASN A 12 -34.50 49.49 5.71
N ILE A 13 -35.08 48.34 5.37
CA ILE A 13 -34.42 47.36 4.51
C ILE A 13 -35.38 47.13 3.35
N ASN A 14 -35.11 47.79 2.24
CA ASN A 14 -35.74 47.54 0.95
C ASN A 14 -34.67 47.74 -0.12
N GLY A 15 -34.43 46.69 -0.90
CA GLY A 15 -33.72 46.79 -2.18
C GLY A 15 -32.91 45.55 -2.57
N ASP A 16 -33.57 44.40 -2.81
CA ASP A 16 -33.47 43.75 -4.14
C ASP A 16 -34.62 42.72 -4.34
N PRO A 17 -35.50 42.85 -5.35
CA PRO A 17 -36.76 42.12 -5.44
C PRO A 17 -36.70 40.95 -6.43
N VAL A 18 -36.26 39.76 -5.98
CA VAL A 18 -36.46 38.50 -6.75
C VAL A 18 -36.90 37.30 -5.87
N VAL A 19 -36.85 37.41 -4.53
CA VAL A 19 -36.98 36.23 -3.64
C VAL A 19 -38.42 35.97 -3.13
N ARG A 20 -39.42 36.79 -3.49
CA ARG A 20 -40.81 36.58 -3.06
C ARG A 20 -41.77 36.47 -4.24
N ASN A 21 -41.79 35.29 -4.88
CA ASN A 21 -43.01 34.67 -5.37
C ASN A 21 -42.72 33.33 -6.05
N ARG A 22 -43.24 32.25 -5.46
CA ARG A 22 -43.82 31.03 -6.08
C ARG A 22 -43.55 29.80 -5.22
N LEU A 23 -44.25 29.71 -4.09
CA LEU A 23 -44.65 28.43 -3.50
C LEU A 23 -46.18 28.35 -3.66
N HIS A 24 -46.64 27.20 -4.17
CA HIS A 24 -48.01 26.81 -4.51
C HIS A 24 -48.56 27.25 -5.88
N GLN A 25 -48.44 26.37 -6.88
CA GLN A 25 -49.57 25.61 -7.42
C GLN A 25 -49.12 24.68 -8.58
N TYR A 26 -49.79 23.52 -8.66
CA TYR A 26 -49.81 22.49 -9.71
C TYR A 26 -48.82 21.32 -9.66
N SER A 27 -49.39 20.23 -9.13
CA SER A 27 -49.09 18.82 -9.37
C SER A 27 -49.17 18.40 -10.84
N ARG A 28 -48.41 17.34 -11.15
CA ARG A 28 -48.44 16.44 -12.33
C ARG A 28 -47.67 16.88 -13.58
N ALA A 29 -46.36 16.65 -13.55
CA ALA A 29 -45.56 16.09 -14.66
C ALA A 29 -44.21 15.57 -14.12
N ARG A 30 -43.76 14.40 -14.57
CA ARG A 30 -42.40 13.82 -14.40
C ARG A 30 -41.72 13.79 -15.78
N PRO A 31 -40.39 13.59 -15.92
CA PRO A 31 -39.26 13.91 -15.03
C PRO A 31 -38.10 14.61 -15.80
N TYR A 32 -36.96 14.78 -15.14
CA TYR A 32 -35.66 15.34 -15.59
C TYR A 32 -35.50 16.86 -15.43
N TRP A 33 -34.37 17.26 -14.82
CA TRP A 33 -33.83 18.63 -14.66
C TRP A 33 -33.99 19.41 -13.35
N LEU A 34 -33.77 18.81 -12.18
CA LEU A 34 -33.26 19.58 -11.02
C LEU A 34 -32.53 18.67 -10.03
N LEU A 35 -31.28 18.36 -10.36
CA LEU A 35 -30.31 17.64 -9.54
C LEU A 35 -28.96 18.40 -9.54
N PHE A 36 -28.96 19.71 -9.31
CA PHE A 36 -27.70 20.45 -9.16
C PHE A 36 -27.92 21.65 -8.25
N ASN A 37 -27.68 21.45 -6.94
CA ASN A 37 -27.11 22.46 -6.01
C ASN A 37 -27.12 22.05 -4.51
N THR A 38 -27.26 20.77 -4.17
CA THR A 38 -27.05 20.30 -2.79
C THR A 38 -25.80 19.42 -2.60
N HIS A 39 -25.06 19.08 -3.67
CA HIS A 39 -23.89 18.18 -3.56
C HIS A 39 -22.64 18.85 -2.97
N TYR A 40 -22.41 20.15 -3.18
CA TYR A 40 -21.15 20.79 -2.74
C TYR A 40 -20.95 20.87 -1.22
N VAL A 41 -22.02 21.00 -0.43
CA VAL A 41 -21.92 21.06 1.03
C VAL A 41 -21.87 19.66 1.65
N VAL A 42 -22.45 18.66 0.99
CA VAL A 42 -22.47 17.28 1.47
C VAL A 42 -21.13 16.58 1.16
N ASP A 43 -20.52 16.82 0.00
CA ASP A 43 -19.20 16.26 -0.35
C ASP A 43 -18.07 16.81 0.53
N SER A 44 -18.19 18.08 0.94
CA SER A 44 -17.25 18.71 1.88
C SER A 44 -17.38 18.17 3.30
N LEU A 45 -18.56 17.67 3.70
CA LEU A 45 -18.78 17.07 5.03
C LEU A 45 -18.50 15.56 5.03
N VAL A 46 -18.75 14.86 3.91
CA VAL A 46 -18.45 13.43 3.72
C VAL A 46 -16.94 13.18 3.60
N SER A 47 -16.16 14.15 3.12
CA SER A 47 -14.69 14.11 3.14
C SER A 47 -14.08 14.41 4.51
N ILE A 48 -14.84 15.03 5.43
CA ILE A 48 -14.39 15.34 6.81
C ILE A 48 -14.88 14.27 7.81
N LEU A 49 -15.93 13.51 7.49
CA LEU A 49 -16.44 12.44 8.36
C LEU A 49 -15.40 11.35 8.71
N PRO A 50 -14.54 10.86 7.78
CA PRO A 50 -13.43 9.97 8.13
C PRO A 50 -12.36 10.63 9.02
N LEU A 51 -12.25 11.96 8.97
CA LEU A 51 -11.33 12.75 9.81
C LEU A 51 -11.88 12.97 11.23
N LEU A 52 -13.19 12.84 11.44
CA LEU A 52 -13.84 13.02 12.75
C LEU A 52 -14.18 11.69 13.46
N GLU A 53 -14.13 10.55 12.77
CA GLU A 53 -14.43 9.23 13.36
C GLU A 53 -13.19 8.40 13.76
N ALA A 54 -11.95 8.88 13.53
CA ALA A 54 -10.75 8.26 14.05
C ALA A 54 -10.30 8.93 15.37
N ASN A 55 -11.07 8.78 16.44
CA ASN A 55 -10.69 9.24 17.79
C ASN A 55 -9.60 8.36 18.45
N GLY A 56 -8.69 7.81 17.66
CA GLY A 56 -7.56 7.00 18.11
C GLY A 56 -6.41 7.04 17.12
N ASN A 57 -5.19 7.02 17.64
CA ASN A 57 -3.97 6.89 16.85
C ASN A 57 -3.99 5.58 16.03
N GLN A 58 -3.34 5.59 14.86
CA GLN A 58 -3.19 4.38 14.05
C GLN A 58 -2.23 3.41 14.73
N ARG A 59 -2.60 2.14 14.87
CA ARG A 59 -1.76 1.15 15.53
C ARG A 59 -0.86 0.42 14.54
N VAL A 60 0.42 0.32 14.86
CA VAL A 60 1.40 -0.47 14.10
C VAL A 60 2.16 -1.38 15.05
N ALA A 61 2.07 -2.68 14.83
CA ALA A 61 2.78 -3.67 15.63
C ALA A 61 4.19 -3.91 15.09
N ILE A 62 5.15 -4.02 16.00
CA ILE A 62 6.48 -4.54 15.72
C ILE A 62 6.67 -5.80 16.57
N ALA A 63 6.73 -6.96 15.93
CA ALA A 63 7.12 -8.20 16.58
C ALA A 63 8.59 -8.53 16.23
N LYS A 64 9.38 -8.98 17.20
CA LYS A 64 10.78 -9.36 17.00
C LYS A 64 11.00 -10.83 17.32
N GLY A 65 11.64 -11.54 16.40
CA GLY A 65 11.95 -12.95 16.54
C GLY A 65 12.70 -13.50 15.33
N SER A 66 13.41 -14.61 15.55
CA SER A 66 14.19 -15.28 14.49
C SER A 66 13.39 -16.31 13.70
N ASP A 67 12.25 -16.77 14.23
CA ASP A 67 11.35 -17.70 13.55
C ASP A 67 10.27 -16.92 12.79
N PRO A 68 10.25 -16.92 11.44
CA PRO A 68 9.30 -16.09 10.70
C PRO A 68 7.85 -16.44 10.99
N TYR A 69 7.53 -17.73 11.11
CA TYR A 69 6.16 -18.19 11.28
C TYR A 69 5.58 -17.68 12.61
N ARG A 70 6.27 -17.93 13.72
CA ARG A 70 5.84 -17.52 15.07
C ARG A 70 5.82 -16.00 15.22
N THR A 71 6.84 -15.31 14.68
CA THR A 71 6.94 -13.85 14.76
C THR A 71 5.80 -13.19 13.98
N THR A 72 5.42 -13.73 12.82
CA THR A 72 4.25 -13.26 12.07
C THR A 72 2.96 -13.49 12.84
N LEU A 73 2.73 -14.69 13.38
CA LEU A 73 1.53 -14.94 14.20
C LEU A 73 1.43 -13.98 15.40
N GLN A 74 2.56 -13.69 16.05
CA GLN A 74 2.61 -12.69 17.13
C GLN A 74 2.18 -11.31 16.64
N ALA A 75 2.70 -10.84 15.51
CA ALA A 75 2.33 -9.54 14.93
C ALA A 75 0.84 -9.49 14.55
N LEU A 76 0.34 -10.54 13.88
CA LEU A 76 -1.07 -10.63 13.45
C LEU A 76 -2.05 -10.65 14.63
N ASN A 77 -1.67 -11.27 15.75
CA ASN A 77 -2.53 -11.37 16.94
C ASN A 77 -2.83 -10.03 17.59
N TYR A 78 -2.04 -8.97 17.34
CA TYR A 78 -2.39 -7.62 17.81
C TYR A 78 -3.62 -7.02 17.13
N PHE A 79 -3.94 -7.49 15.92
CA PHE A 79 -5.04 -7.02 15.07
C PHE A 79 -6.19 -8.02 14.97
N LYS A 80 -6.18 -9.05 15.83
CA LYS A 80 -7.15 -10.16 15.77
C LYS A 80 -8.62 -9.71 15.86
N ASP A 81 -8.87 -8.62 16.57
CA ASP A 81 -10.21 -8.06 16.83
C ASP A 81 -10.48 -6.80 15.98
N GLU A 82 -9.46 -6.28 15.28
CA GLU A 82 -9.58 -5.08 14.43
C GLU A 82 -10.01 -5.41 13.01
N VAL A 83 -9.68 -6.62 12.53
CA VAL A 83 -10.06 -7.09 11.20
C VAL A 83 -11.04 -8.24 11.34
N SER A 84 -12.29 -7.99 10.97
CA SER A 84 -13.31 -9.03 10.88
C SER A 84 -13.18 -9.80 9.56
N TYR A 85 -13.28 -11.12 9.63
CA TYR A 85 -13.33 -12.00 8.47
C TYR A 85 -14.62 -12.82 8.50
N LYS A 86 -15.19 -13.06 7.32
CA LYS A 86 -16.33 -13.95 7.11
C LYS A 86 -15.84 -15.24 6.44
N PRO A 87 -16.50 -16.38 6.66
CA PRO A 87 -16.11 -17.63 6.01
C PRO A 87 -16.12 -17.57 4.48
N CYS A 88 -17.03 -16.77 3.91
CA CYS A 88 -17.17 -16.57 2.47
C CYS A 88 -16.24 -15.50 1.87
N ASP A 89 -15.43 -14.81 2.69
CA ASP A 89 -14.52 -13.80 2.16
C ASP A 89 -13.47 -14.48 1.27
N ARG A 90 -13.33 -14.00 0.04
CA ARG A 90 -12.18 -14.29 -0.82
C ARG A 90 -11.01 -13.41 -0.43
N VAL A 91 -9.98 -14.00 0.16
CA VAL A 91 -8.81 -13.27 0.68
C VAL A 91 -7.60 -13.48 -0.22
N VAL A 92 -7.10 -12.38 -0.80
CA VAL A 92 -5.84 -12.37 -1.56
C VAL A 92 -4.68 -12.02 -0.62
N ILE A 93 -3.69 -12.90 -0.53
CA ILE A 93 -2.40 -12.66 0.09
C ILE A 93 -1.42 -12.27 -1.01
N LYS A 94 -0.92 -11.02 -0.96
CA LYS A 94 0.00 -10.47 -1.95
C LYS A 94 1.43 -10.31 -1.39
N PRO A 95 2.33 -11.30 -1.59
CA PRO A 95 3.72 -11.21 -1.16
C PRO A 95 4.53 -10.18 -1.95
N ASN A 96 5.85 -10.14 -1.75
CA ASN A 96 6.79 -9.45 -2.62
C ASN A 96 7.74 -10.48 -3.23
N ILE A 97 7.58 -10.82 -4.51
CA ILE A 97 8.41 -11.85 -5.19
C ILE A 97 9.17 -11.22 -6.36
N VAL A 98 10.34 -10.65 -6.06
CA VAL A 98 11.16 -9.97 -7.07
C VAL A 98 11.84 -10.96 -8.00
N ARG A 99 12.40 -12.04 -7.44
CA ARG A 99 13.16 -13.08 -8.16
C ARG A 99 12.97 -14.45 -7.50
N PRO A 100 13.19 -15.55 -8.24
CA PRO A 100 13.19 -16.91 -7.70
C PRO A 100 14.48 -17.19 -6.90
N VAL A 101 14.76 -16.39 -5.86
CA VAL A 101 15.89 -16.57 -4.95
C VAL A 101 15.41 -16.64 -3.51
N ALA A 102 16.11 -17.43 -2.69
CA ALA A 102 15.72 -17.69 -1.31
C ALA A 102 15.56 -16.39 -0.48
N SER A 103 14.57 -16.37 0.41
CA SER A 103 14.22 -15.23 1.28
C SER A 103 15.39 -14.68 2.11
N LYS A 104 16.41 -15.52 2.40
CA LYS A 104 17.67 -15.12 3.06
C LYS A 104 18.46 -14.03 2.32
N LYS A 105 18.15 -13.77 1.04
CA LYS A 105 18.71 -12.63 0.28
C LYS A 105 18.03 -11.31 0.61
N GLY A 106 16.90 -11.34 1.31
CA GLY A 106 16.20 -10.14 1.76
C GLY A 106 15.37 -9.43 0.70
N ILE A 107 15.29 -9.95 -0.52
CA ILE A 107 14.58 -9.30 -1.64
C ILE A 107 13.20 -9.90 -1.94
N THR A 108 12.87 -11.06 -1.36
CA THR A 108 11.60 -11.76 -1.55
C THR A 108 11.03 -12.16 -0.18
N THR A 109 9.71 -12.11 -0.03
CA THR A 109 8.99 -12.50 1.19
C THR A 109 9.27 -13.97 1.55
N ASP A 110 9.52 -14.25 2.83
CA ASP A 110 9.69 -15.60 3.33
C ASP A 110 8.37 -16.38 3.30
N VAL A 111 8.38 -17.57 2.71
CA VAL A 111 7.18 -18.42 2.55
C VAL A 111 6.53 -18.76 3.90
N ARG A 112 7.31 -18.84 4.99
CA ARG A 112 6.80 -19.10 6.35
C ARG A 112 6.00 -17.92 6.92
N VAL A 113 6.25 -16.69 6.45
CA VAL A 113 5.41 -15.52 6.78
C VAL A 113 4.03 -15.68 6.15
N VAL A 114 4.00 -16.09 4.88
CA VAL A 114 2.74 -16.35 4.16
C VAL A 114 2.00 -17.54 4.76
N GLU A 115 2.71 -18.60 5.14
CA GLU A 115 2.14 -19.75 5.85
C GLU A 115 1.45 -19.36 7.17
N ALA A 116 2.08 -18.48 7.96
CA ALA A 116 1.50 -17.95 9.19
C ALA A 116 0.22 -17.15 8.94
N ILE A 117 0.17 -16.36 7.86
CA ILE A 117 -1.03 -15.62 7.46
C ILE A 117 -2.15 -16.60 7.05
N ILE A 118 -1.84 -17.64 6.28
CA ILE A 118 -2.82 -18.69 5.93
C ILE A 118 -3.40 -19.32 7.20
N LYS A 119 -2.54 -19.69 8.16
CA LYS A 119 -3.01 -20.25 9.44
C LYS A 119 -3.91 -19.27 10.18
N PHE A 120 -3.51 -18.01 10.27
CA PHE A 120 -4.28 -16.95 10.94
C PHE A 120 -5.67 -16.75 10.33
N LEU A 121 -5.78 -16.81 9.00
CA LEU A 121 -7.04 -16.72 8.28
C LEU A 121 -7.92 -17.96 8.49
N ARG A 122 -7.33 -19.17 8.41
CA ARG A 122 -8.04 -20.44 8.63
C ARG A 122 -8.61 -20.55 10.05
N ASP A 123 -7.88 -20.06 11.05
CA ASP A 123 -8.35 -20.00 12.44
C ASP A 123 -9.56 -19.08 12.62
N ARG A 124 -9.86 -18.23 11.64
CA ARG A 124 -11.02 -17.33 11.57
C ARG A 124 -12.10 -17.82 10.61
N GLY A 125 -11.96 -19.05 10.11
CA GLY A 125 -12.94 -19.70 9.24
C GLY A 125 -12.90 -19.25 7.78
N VAL A 126 -11.90 -18.47 7.35
CA VAL A 126 -11.75 -18.10 5.93
C VAL A 126 -11.36 -19.32 5.12
N GLU A 127 -12.14 -19.62 4.07
CA GLU A 127 -11.90 -20.80 3.24
C GLU A 127 -11.26 -20.51 1.88
N ASP A 128 -11.66 -19.43 1.23
CA ASP A 128 -11.15 -18.99 -0.08
C ASP A 128 -9.93 -18.07 0.11
N ILE A 129 -8.74 -18.65 -0.03
CA ILE A 129 -7.46 -17.94 0.13
C ILE A 129 -6.64 -18.14 -1.13
N ILE A 130 -6.22 -17.02 -1.71
CA ILE A 130 -5.42 -16.95 -2.93
C ILE A 130 -4.08 -16.29 -2.60
N ILE A 131 -2.97 -16.90 -3.01
CA ILE A 131 -1.66 -16.23 -3.02
C ILE A 131 -1.44 -15.70 -4.43
N ALA A 132 -1.39 -14.38 -4.58
CA ALA A 132 -1.32 -13.75 -5.89
C ALA A 132 -0.15 -12.79 -6.00
N GLU A 133 0.67 -12.93 -7.05
CA GLU A 133 1.81 -12.03 -7.29
C GLU A 133 2.00 -11.69 -8.77
N GLY A 134 2.61 -10.54 -9.03
CA GLY A 134 2.81 -10.02 -10.38
C GLY A 134 4.05 -9.13 -10.49
N GLY A 135 4.23 -8.51 -11.66
CA GLY A 135 5.35 -7.64 -11.99
C GLY A 135 6.69 -8.31 -12.25
N ASN A 136 6.95 -9.50 -11.69
CA ASN A 136 8.08 -10.34 -12.07
C ASN A 136 7.69 -11.30 -13.22
N PRO A 137 8.35 -11.27 -14.39
CA PRO A 137 8.10 -12.21 -15.49
C PRO A 137 8.23 -13.69 -15.08
N GLY A 138 9.03 -13.97 -14.05
CA GLY A 138 9.30 -15.31 -13.54
C GLY A 138 8.40 -15.77 -12.38
N THR A 139 7.21 -15.20 -12.20
CA THR A 139 6.35 -15.49 -11.04
C THR A 139 6.03 -16.99 -10.88
N ASP A 140 5.62 -17.69 -11.93
CA ASP A 140 5.34 -19.15 -11.86
C ASP A 140 6.58 -19.95 -11.40
N LYS A 141 7.75 -19.60 -11.95
CA LYS A 141 9.02 -20.22 -11.59
C LYS A 141 9.37 -19.92 -10.13
N ALA A 142 9.09 -18.71 -9.67
CA ALA A 142 9.33 -18.30 -8.29
C ALA A 142 8.42 -19.04 -7.31
N PHE A 143 7.13 -19.22 -7.62
CA PHE A 143 6.24 -20.04 -6.79
C PHE A 143 6.78 -21.46 -6.58
N LYS A 144 7.30 -22.08 -7.64
CA LYS A 144 7.90 -23.42 -7.56
C LYS A 144 9.19 -23.46 -6.73
N ILE A 145 10.08 -22.48 -6.90
CA ILE A 145 11.41 -22.50 -6.25
C ILE A 145 11.34 -22.06 -4.78
N LEU A 146 10.38 -21.21 -4.42
CA LEU A 146 10.34 -20.56 -3.12
C LEU A 146 9.44 -21.24 -2.08
N GLY A 147 8.83 -22.38 -2.42
CA GLY A 147 8.03 -23.15 -1.46
C GLY A 147 6.52 -22.88 -1.51
N PHE A 148 6.01 -22.09 -2.47
CA PHE A 148 4.59 -21.74 -2.51
C PHE A 148 3.73 -22.90 -3.03
N MET A 149 4.29 -23.77 -3.87
CA MET A 149 3.60 -24.99 -4.31
C MET A 149 3.29 -25.93 -3.14
N GLU A 150 4.18 -25.98 -2.16
CA GLU A 150 4.04 -26.74 -0.93
C GLU A 150 2.91 -26.17 -0.06
N LEU A 151 2.77 -24.84 0.01
CA LEU A 151 1.63 -24.21 0.68
C LEU A 151 0.31 -24.55 -0.04
N LYS A 152 0.28 -24.50 -1.37
CA LYS A 152 -0.88 -24.93 -2.16
C LYS A 152 -1.28 -26.37 -1.85
N MET A 153 -0.32 -27.30 -1.86
CA MET A 153 -0.60 -28.71 -1.56
C MET A 153 -1.04 -28.93 -0.10
N LYS A 154 -0.43 -28.22 0.86
CA LYS A 154 -0.70 -28.39 2.29
C LYS A 154 -2.02 -27.76 2.74
N TYR A 155 -2.40 -26.61 2.19
CA TYR A 155 -3.54 -25.82 2.64
C TYR A 155 -4.67 -25.68 1.62
N GLY A 156 -4.50 -26.23 0.41
CA GLY A 156 -5.49 -26.11 -0.66
C GLY A 156 -5.69 -24.69 -1.18
N VAL A 157 -4.72 -23.79 -0.96
CA VAL A 157 -4.79 -22.40 -1.44
C VAL A 157 -4.46 -22.31 -2.93
N GLU A 158 -5.02 -21.32 -3.61
CA GLU A 158 -4.69 -21.06 -5.01
C GLU A 158 -3.43 -20.22 -5.15
N LEU A 159 -2.69 -20.42 -6.25
CA LEU A 159 -1.56 -19.59 -6.63
C LEU A 159 -1.89 -18.93 -7.96
N VAL A 160 -1.92 -17.59 -7.97
CA VAL A 160 -2.26 -16.82 -9.17
C VAL A 160 -1.07 -15.96 -9.59
N ASN A 161 -0.69 -16.09 -10.85
CA ASN A 161 0.29 -15.22 -11.48
C ASN A 161 -0.45 -14.05 -12.15
N LEU A 162 -0.45 -12.90 -11.49
CA LEU A 162 -1.17 -11.71 -11.91
C LEU A 162 -0.69 -11.18 -13.27
N ASN A 163 0.53 -11.50 -13.71
CA ASN A 163 1.03 -11.10 -15.04
C ASN A 163 0.27 -11.79 -16.19
N LYS A 164 -0.48 -12.86 -15.90
CA LYS A 164 -1.23 -13.66 -16.89
C LYS A 164 -2.72 -13.66 -16.59
N ASP A 165 -3.14 -12.89 -15.60
CA ASP A 165 -4.53 -12.83 -15.17
C ASP A 165 -5.36 -12.01 -16.17
N GLU A 166 -6.66 -12.25 -16.18
CA GLU A 166 -7.58 -11.30 -16.79
C GLU A 166 -7.47 -9.95 -16.06
N TRP A 167 -7.76 -8.86 -16.76
CA TRP A 167 -7.65 -7.52 -16.21
C TRP A 167 -8.82 -6.64 -16.62
N GLU A 168 -9.04 -5.61 -15.81
CA GLU A 168 -9.92 -4.49 -16.14
C GLU A 168 -9.10 -3.19 -16.13
N GLU A 169 -9.44 -2.29 -17.03
CA GLU A 169 -8.86 -0.94 -17.03
C GLU A 169 -9.66 -0.05 -16.09
N ILE A 170 -8.98 0.48 -15.08
CA ILE A 170 -9.57 1.30 -14.02
C ILE A 170 -9.05 2.73 -14.18
N THR A 171 -9.96 3.69 -14.23
CA THR A 171 -9.61 5.11 -14.10
C THR A 171 -9.33 5.42 -12.62
N ILE A 172 -8.19 6.06 -12.35
CA ILE A 172 -7.79 6.44 -10.99
C ILE A 172 -8.39 7.80 -10.63
N PRO A 173 -9.26 7.88 -9.61
CA PRO A 173 -9.77 9.16 -9.14
C PRO A 173 -8.64 10.05 -8.60
N ASP A 174 -8.70 11.34 -8.93
CA ASP A 174 -7.73 12.35 -8.48
C ASP A 174 -6.27 11.96 -8.73
N SER A 175 -6.01 11.24 -9.82
CA SER A 175 -4.66 10.83 -10.22
C SER A 175 -3.78 12.03 -10.52
N VAL A 176 -2.50 11.93 -10.17
CA VAL A 176 -1.50 12.95 -10.53
C VAL A 176 -0.81 12.59 -11.85
N VAL A 177 -0.54 11.30 -12.08
CA VAL A 177 0.24 10.80 -13.22
C VAL A 177 -0.44 9.61 -13.89
N LEU A 178 -0.90 8.62 -13.13
CA LEU A 178 -1.55 7.43 -13.68
C LEU A 178 -3.06 7.66 -13.82
N GLU A 179 -3.50 8.15 -14.98
CA GLU A 179 -4.93 8.36 -15.25
C GLU A 179 -5.72 7.05 -15.29
N THR A 180 -5.16 6.02 -15.93
CA THR A 180 -5.75 4.67 -15.99
C THR A 180 -4.70 3.59 -15.76
N VAL A 181 -5.14 2.44 -15.24
CA VAL A 181 -4.29 1.26 -14.99
C VAL A 181 -5.04 -0.03 -15.28
N LYS A 182 -4.33 -1.03 -15.81
CA LYS A 182 -4.86 -2.39 -16.00
C LYS A 182 -4.60 -3.22 -14.74
N VAL A 183 -5.66 -3.48 -13.98
CA VAL A 183 -5.59 -4.23 -12.71
C VAL A 183 -6.09 -5.64 -12.92
N ALA A 184 -5.37 -6.61 -12.35
CA ALA A 184 -5.74 -8.01 -12.39
C ALA A 184 -7.10 -8.28 -11.71
N LYS A 185 -7.98 -9.04 -12.36
CA LYS A 185 -9.33 -9.36 -11.86
C LYS A 185 -9.31 -10.10 -10.53
N THR A 186 -8.34 -10.98 -10.31
CA THR A 186 -8.18 -11.68 -9.01
C THR A 186 -8.11 -10.69 -7.85
N VAL A 187 -7.52 -9.51 -8.06
CA VAL A 187 -7.41 -8.46 -7.03
C VAL A 187 -8.68 -7.61 -6.96
N LEU A 188 -9.32 -7.32 -8.10
CA LEU A 188 -10.56 -6.53 -8.14
C LEU A 188 -11.77 -7.27 -7.57
N GLU A 189 -11.83 -8.59 -7.77
CA GLU A 189 -12.96 -9.45 -7.37
C GLU A 189 -12.79 -10.07 -5.97
N CYS A 190 -11.73 -9.72 -5.24
CA CYS A 190 -11.53 -10.22 -3.88
C CYS A 190 -12.24 -9.34 -2.85
N ASP A 191 -12.63 -9.93 -1.72
CA ASP A 191 -13.23 -9.18 -0.61
C ASP A 191 -12.17 -8.47 0.24
N LYS A 192 -10.98 -9.07 0.36
CA LYS A 192 -9.91 -8.58 1.22
C LYS A 192 -8.54 -8.84 0.63
N ILE A 193 -7.66 -7.84 0.75
CA ILE A 193 -6.23 -7.95 0.42
C ILE A 193 -5.41 -7.93 1.71
N ILE A 194 -4.54 -8.93 1.90
CA ILE A 194 -3.44 -8.87 2.86
C ILE A 194 -2.15 -8.65 2.07
N ASN A 195 -1.57 -7.47 2.24
CA ASN A 195 -0.36 -7.05 1.54
C ASN A 195 0.87 -7.46 2.37
N VAL A 196 1.82 -8.19 1.78
CA VAL A 196 2.95 -8.80 2.52
C VAL A 196 4.29 -8.35 1.91
N PRO A 197 4.62 -7.05 2.01
CA PRO A 197 5.80 -6.49 1.40
C PRO A 197 7.08 -6.92 2.11
N LYS A 198 8.22 -6.52 1.53
CA LYS A 198 9.55 -6.76 2.08
C LYS A 198 10.16 -5.48 2.68
N LEU A 199 10.81 -5.58 3.84
CA LEU A 199 11.60 -4.50 4.45
C LEU A 199 12.88 -4.26 3.63
N LYS A 200 12.80 -3.44 2.57
CA LYS A 200 13.95 -3.23 1.67
C LYS A 200 14.02 -1.86 1.02
N ILE A 201 15.26 -1.46 0.73
CA ILE A 201 15.60 -0.28 -0.06
C ILE A 201 15.17 -0.46 -1.51
N HIS A 202 14.86 0.66 -2.17
CA HIS A 202 14.67 0.75 -3.60
C HIS A 202 15.41 1.96 -4.15
N HIS A 203 16.18 1.80 -5.23
CA HIS A 203 17.08 2.88 -5.66
C HIS A 203 16.36 4.18 -6.10
N MET A 204 15.18 4.07 -6.74
CA MET A 204 14.36 5.24 -7.12
C MET A 204 13.41 5.70 -6.02
N ALA A 205 12.54 4.83 -5.52
CA ALA A 205 11.51 5.16 -4.52
C ALA A 205 12.06 5.25 -3.07
N GLN A 206 13.36 5.04 -2.85
CA GLN A 206 14.04 4.92 -1.55
C GLN A 206 13.71 3.63 -0.80
N ILE A 207 12.43 3.23 -0.70
CA ILE A 207 11.97 2.01 -0.04
C ILE A 207 10.96 1.23 -0.91
N THR A 208 10.76 -0.05 -0.59
CA THR A 208 9.68 -0.87 -1.16
C THR A 208 8.43 -0.82 -0.27
N LEU A 209 8.41 -1.59 0.82
CA LEU A 209 7.31 -1.66 1.79
C LEU A 209 5.90 -1.74 1.14
N SER A 210 4.87 -1.29 1.84
CA SER A 210 3.47 -1.60 1.57
C SER A 210 2.94 -0.86 0.35
N LEU A 211 3.15 0.45 0.26
CA LEU A 211 2.63 1.28 -0.82
C LEU A 211 3.16 0.81 -2.18
N LYS A 212 4.48 0.59 -2.29
CA LYS A 212 5.09 0.16 -3.56
C LYS A 212 4.74 -1.28 -3.94
N ASN A 213 4.50 -2.16 -2.96
CA ASN A 213 4.24 -3.58 -3.26
C ASN A 213 2.97 -3.78 -4.09
N LEU A 214 2.01 -2.85 -4.00
CA LEU A 214 0.81 -2.85 -4.82
C LEU A 214 1.10 -2.69 -6.33
N MET A 215 2.26 -2.19 -6.74
CA MET A 215 2.66 -2.16 -8.17
C MET A 215 2.57 -3.54 -8.86
N GLY A 216 2.72 -4.62 -8.10
CA GLY A 216 2.60 -5.98 -8.64
C GLY A 216 1.18 -6.42 -8.98
N VAL A 217 0.14 -5.59 -8.77
CA VAL A 217 -1.25 -5.90 -9.20
C VAL A 217 -1.52 -5.51 -10.66
N ILE A 218 -0.61 -4.73 -11.26
CA ILE A 218 -0.73 -4.27 -12.65
C ILE A 218 -0.26 -5.38 -13.59
N VAL A 219 -1.11 -5.79 -14.54
CA VAL A 219 -0.82 -6.90 -15.47
C VAL A 219 0.18 -6.50 -16.57
N ASP A 220 0.27 -5.21 -16.90
CA ASP A 220 1.16 -4.66 -17.94
C ASP A 220 2.08 -3.55 -17.39
N ASN A 221 2.82 -3.86 -16.34
CA ASN A 221 3.60 -2.86 -15.60
C ASN A 221 4.93 -2.45 -16.27
N ARG A 222 5.32 -3.08 -17.39
CA ARG A 222 6.69 -3.01 -17.93
C ARG A 222 7.02 -1.71 -18.66
N GLY A 223 6.01 -0.96 -19.11
CA GLY A 223 6.20 0.37 -19.71
C GLY A 223 5.82 1.53 -18.80
N LEU A 224 4.85 1.36 -17.91
CA LEU A 224 4.18 2.49 -17.24
C LEU A 224 4.91 3.03 -15.99
N VAL A 225 5.63 2.19 -15.23
CA VAL A 225 5.87 2.49 -13.80
C VAL A 225 7.34 2.67 -13.40
N MET A 226 8.30 2.62 -14.33
CA MET A 226 9.71 2.35 -13.95
C MET A 226 10.72 3.43 -14.33
N HIS A 227 10.34 4.56 -14.95
CA HIS A 227 11.31 5.50 -15.51
C HIS A 227 11.24 6.93 -14.95
N ASP A 228 10.06 7.41 -14.57
CA ASP A 228 9.84 8.76 -14.04
C ASP A 228 8.68 8.80 -13.03
N MET A 229 8.69 9.83 -12.17
CA MET A 229 7.61 10.12 -11.21
C MET A 229 7.11 8.92 -10.41
N ILE A 230 8.01 8.01 -10.05
CA ILE A 230 7.65 6.72 -9.43
C ILE A 230 6.87 6.92 -8.13
N ASP A 231 7.19 7.94 -7.34
CA ASP A 231 6.52 8.21 -6.08
C ASP A 231 5.04 8.58 -6.30
N GLU A 232 4.76 9.48 -7.25
CA GLU A 232 3.40 9.86 -7.62
C GLU A 232 2.61 8.66 -8.17
N LYS A 233 3.23 7.86 -9.04
CA LYS A 233 2.61 6.65 -9.61
C LYS A 233 2.30 5.60 -8.54
N ILE A 234 3.17 5.43 -7.54
CA ILE A 234 2.91 4.56 -6.38
C ILE A 234 1.67 5.05 -5.64
N VAL A 235 1.56 6.34 -5.37
CA VAL A 235 0.45 6.91 -4.60
C VAL A 235 -0.87 6.86 -5.37
N ASP A 236 -0.85 7.15 -6.67
CA ASP A 236 -2.01 7.00 -7.55
C ASP A 236 -2.54 5.56 -7.50
N LEU A 237 -1.66 4.58 -7.68
CA LEU A 237 -2.06 3.18 -7.63
C LEU A 237 -2.56 2.77 -6.24
N ALA A 238 -1.84 3.16 -5.18
CA ALA A 238 -2.22 2.81 -3.82
C ALA A 238 -3.59 3.38 -3.44
N SER A 239 -4.00 4.51 -4.02
CA SER A 239 -5.32 5.12 -3.76
C SER A 239 -6.51 4.25 -4.18
N LEU A 240 -6.29 3.28 -5.07
CA LEU A 240 -7.34 2.34 -5.51
C LEU A 240 -7.59 1.19 -4.53
N PHE A 241 -6.64 0.89 -3.64
CA PHE A 241 -6.68 -0.32 -2.83
C PHE A 241 -6.67 0.00 -1.34
N LYS A 242 -7.42 -0.80 -0.58
CA LYS A 242 -7.44 -0.74 0.87
C LYS A 242 -7.13 -2.11 1.45
N PRO A 243 -5.85 -2.55 1.47
CA PRO A 243 -5.46 -3.77 2.16
C PRO A 243 -5.98 -3.74 3.59
N VAL A 244 -6.65 -4.81 4.01
CA VAL A 244 -7.17 -4.90 5.39
C VAL A 244 -6.05 -5.10 6.40
N LEU A 245 -4.88 -5.56 5.91
CA LEU A 245 -3.69 -5.71 6.72
C LEU A 245 -2.44 -5.63 5.83
N ASN A 246 -1.43 -4.94 6.32
CA ASN A 246 -0.11 -4.84 5.71
C ASN A 246 0.88 -5.51 6.66
N VAL A 247 1.67 -6.47 6.18
CA VAL A 247 2.57 -7.30 6.98
C VAL A 247 3.96 -7.29 6.35
N VAL A 248 4.80 -6.36 6.79
CA VAL A 248 6.17 -6.22 6.30
C VAL A 248 7.03 -7.35 6.85
N ASP A 249 7.53 -8.19 5.94
CA ASP A 249 8.57 -9.18 6.25
C ASP A 249 9.93 -8.47 6.37
N GLY A 250 10.39 -8.31 7.60
CA GLY A 250 11.71 -7.81 7.95
C GLY A 250 12.57 -8.85 8.68
N ILE A 251 12.30 -10.16 8.56
CA ILE A 251 13.17 -11.15 9.20
C ILE A 251 14.59 -11.01 8.66
N VAL A 252 14.69 -11.04 7.33
CA VAL A 252 15.87 -10.59 6.59
C VAL A 252 15.40 -9.52 5.62
N GLY A 253 15.75 -8.26 5.86
CA GLY A 253 15.53 -7.17 4.92
C GLY A 253 16.64 -7.07 3.87
N ALA A 254 16.57 -6.09 2.97
CA ALA A 254 17.65 -5.82 2.02
C ALA A 254 17.97 -4.32 1.89
N GLU A 255 19.25 -4.00 1.83
CA GLU A 255 19.78 -2.66 1.59
C GLU A 255 20.49 -2.55 0.23
N MET A 256 20.90 -1.34 -0.11
CA MET A 256 21.58 -0.92 -1.34
C MET A 256 20.75 -1.02 -2.63
N ASP A 257 20.21 -2.18 -2.95
CA ASP A 257 19.54 -2.46 -4.24
C ASP A 257 18.28 -3.34 -4.06
N GLU A 258 17.26 -3.11 -4.88
CA GLU A 258 15.98 -3.83 -4.76
C GLU A 258 15.92 -5.21 -5.41
N VAL A 259 16.87 -5.55 -6.30
CA VAL A 259 16.90 -6.75 -7.16
C VAL A 259 18.01 -7.72 -6.78
N VAL A 260 19.20 -7.20 -6.44
CA VAL A 260 20.31 -8.01 -5.93
C VAL A 260 20.36 -7.93 -4.41
N GLY A 261 20.31 -6.71 -3.89
CA GLY A 261 20.24 -6.38 -2.46
C GLY A 261 21.39 -6.92 -1.61
N ASN A 262 21.67 -6.24 -0.50
CA ASN A 262 22.52 -6.79 0.55
C ASN A 262 21.63 -7.17 1.74
N PRO A 263 21.64 -8.43 2.20
CA PRO A 263 20.73 -8.88 3.24
C PRO A 263 21.06 -8.24 4.58
N VAL A 264 20.04 -7.75 5.28
CA VAL A 264 20.12 -7.20 6.64
C VAL A 264 19.24 -8.03 7.56
N GLN A 265 19.84 -8.86 8.40
CA GLN A 265 19.11 -9.66 9.39
C GLN A 265 18.45 -8.74 10.42
N SER A 266 17.16 -8.44 10.30
CA SER A 266 16.47 -7.49 11.20
C SER A 266 15.59 -8.20 12.22
N ASN A 267 15.16 -9.44 11.95
CA ASN A 267 14.35 -10.27 12.85
C ASN A 267 13.05 -9.59 13.29
N VAL A 268 12.41 -8.83 12.39
CA VAL A 268 11.16 -8.13 12.70
C VAL A 268 10.05 -8.47 11.72
N ILE A 269 8.82 -8.44 12.20
CA ILE A 269 7.60 -8.32 11.40
C ILE A 269 6.90 -7.05 11.84
N ILE A 270 6.56 -6.19 10.87
CA ILE A 270 5.82 -4.95 11.11
C ILE A 270 4.43 -5.11 10.51
N ALA A 271 3.38 -4.90 11.29
CA ALA A 271 2.01 -5.12 10.83
C ALA A 271 1.07 -3.97 11.21
N GLY A 272 0.08 -3.68 10.36
CA GLY A 272 -0.93 -2.66 10.62
C GLY A 272 -1.99 -2.58 9.54
N VAL A 273 -3.11 -1.93 9.86
CA VAL A 273 -4.26 -1.76 8.95
C VAL A 273 -4.13 -0.53 8.04
N ASP A 274 -3.28 0.43 8.42
CA ASP A 274 -2.92 1.61 7.62
C ASP A 274 -1.55 1.39 6.96
N MET A 275 -1.54 1.32 5.62
CA MET A 275 -0.31 1.08 4.86
C MET A 275 0.70 2.23 4.91
N VAL A 276 0.24 3.48 5.07
CA VAL A 276 1.12 4.65 5.20
C VAL A 276 1.76 4.66 6.58
N ALA A 277 1.01 4.34 7.63
CA ALA A 277 1.54 4.21 8.98
C ALA A 277 2.57 3.07 9.08
N VAL A 278 2.27 1.93 8.46
CA VAL A 278 3.20 0.79 8.39
C VAL A 278 4.49 1.17 7.65
N ASP A 279 4.43 1.90 6.54
CA ASP A 279 5.62 2.33 5.81
C ASP A 279 6.42 3.40 6.56
N THR A 280 5.73 4.26 7.31
CA THR A 280 6.34 5.26 8.20
C THR A 280 7.16 4.58 9.29
N ILE A 281 6.58 3.59 9.98
CA ILE A 281 7.30 2.81 11.00
C ILE A 281 8.40 1.95 10.37
N GLY A 282 8.13 1.32 9.22
CA GLY A 282 9.12 0.52 8.50
C GLY A 282 10.35 1.33 8.08
N SER A 283 10.17 2.55 7.57
CA SER A 283 11.28 3.44 7.24
C SER A 283 12.08 3.88 8.47
N ALA A 284 11.42 4.18 9.59
CA ALA A 284 12.09 4.47 10.85
C ALA A 284 12.89 3.26 11.39
N VAL A 285 12.34 2.04 11.30
CA VAL A 285 13.05 0.81 11.66
C VAL A 285 14.27 0.56 10.76
N MET A 286 14.24 1.01 9.50
CA MET A 286 15.38 0.99 8.58
C MET A 286 16.41 2.11 8.85
N GLY A 287 16.22 2.92 9.90
CA GLY A 287 17.09 4.05 10.24
C GLY A 287 17.03 5.18 9.20
N LEU A 288 15.90 5.30 8.49
CA LEU A 288 15.62 6.38 7.55
C LEU A 288 14.65 7.38 8.20
N ASP A 289 14.75 8.65 7.82
CA ASP A 289 13.77 9.65 8.23
C ASP A 289 12.48 9.50 7.41
N PRO A 290 11.33 9.12 8.01
CA PRO A 290 10.07 8.95 7.28
C PRO A 290 9.61 10.20 6.53
N ASN A 291 10.03 11.40 6.98
CA ASN A 291 9.69 12.67 6.33
C ASN A 291 10.39 12.86 4.98
N THR A 292 11.47 12.13 4.73
CA THR A 292 12.21 12.17 3.46
C THR A 292 11.67 11.19 2.42
N ILE A 293 10.78 10.27 2.81
CA ILE A 293 10.21 9.27 1.92
C ILE A 293 9.04 9.88 1.14
N LYS A 294 9.30 10.24 -0.12
CA LYS A 294 8.39 11.07 -0.92
C LYS A 294 7.00 10.45 -1.10
N HIS A 295 6.88 9.19 -1.55
CA HIS A 295 5.56 8.55 -1.72
C HIS A 295 4.79 8.37 -0.40
N VAL A 296 5.46 8.18 0.74
CA VAL A 296 4.81 8.11 2.06
C VAL A 296 4.17 9.46 2.40
N GLN A 297 4.91 10.56 2.23
CA GLN A 297 4.40 11.90 2.51
C GLN A 297 3.29 12.33 1.53
N LEU A 298 3.43 11.97 0.25
CA LEU A 298 2.39 12.23 -0.75
C LEU A 298 1.11 11.44 -0.46
N ALA A 299 1.20 10.17 -0.06
CA ALA A 299 0.04 9.36 0.33
C ALA A 299 -0.69 9.96 1.54
N ALA A 300 0.06 10.36 2.57
CA ALA A 300 -0.52 11.02 3.74
C ALA A 300 -1.22 12.33 3.39
N LYS A 301 -0.61 13.16 2.54
CA LYS A 301 -1.22 14.42 2.07
C LYS A 301 -2.54 14.19 1.31
N ARG A 302 -2.69 13.04 0.65
CA ARG A 302 -3.94 12.64 -0.03
C ARG A 302 -4.96 11.98 0.90
N GLY A 303 -4.69 11.88 2.19
CA GLY A 303 -5.60 11.26 3.15
C GLY A 303 -5.68 9.74 3.05
N ILE A 304 -4.71 9.09 2.39
CA ILE A 304 -4.67 7.62 2.24
C ILE A 304 -4.34 6.93 3.57
N GLY A 305 -3.57 7.60 4.43
CA GLY A 305 -3.18 7.10 5.75
C GLY A 305 -2.31 8.11 6.50
N ILE A 306 -1.77 7.69 7.64
CA ILE A 306 -1.02 8.56 8.56
C ILE A 306 0.50 8.39 8.42
N SER A 307 1.23 9.49 8.19
CA SER A 307 2.70 9.52 8.21
C SER A 307 3.32 10.24 9.40
N ASN A 308 2.50 10.90 10.24
CA ASN A 308 3.01 11.55 11.44
C ASN A 308 3.18 10.52 12.56
N LEU A 309 4.43 10.34 13.02
CA LEU A 309 4.77 9.42 14.11
C LEU A 309 4.00 9.70 15.41
N ASP A 310 3.66 10.95 15.71
CA ASP A 310 2.91 11.30 16.93
C ASP A 310 1.48 10.77 16.92
N HIS A 311 0.96 10.41 15.74
CA HIS A 311 -0.38 9.86 15.54
C HIS A 311 -0.34 8.35 15.27
N ILE A 312 0.80 7.70 15.51
CA ILE A 312 1.00 6.25 15.34
C ILE A 312 1.38 5.61 16.67
N ASP A 313 0.50 4.76 17.18
CA ASP A 313 0.74 3.95 18.36
C ASP A 313 1.54 2.70 17.99
N VAL A 314 2.83 2.71 18.31
CA VAL A 314 3.69 1.52 18.14
C VAL A 314 3.43 0.53 19.27
N ILE A 315 2.99 -0.66 18.92
CA ILE A 315 2.71 -1.76 19.87
C ILE A 315 3.70 -2.91 19.68
N GLY A 316 4.05 -3.59 20.78
CA GLY A 316 5.13 -4.58 20.79
C GLY A 316 6.50 -3.93 21.04
N GLU A 317 7.46 -4.17 20.14
CA GLU A 317 8.81 -3.61 20.27
C GLU A 317 8.87 -2.12 19.93
N MET A 318 9.76 -1.39 20.60
CA MET A 318 10.02 0.01 20.28
C MET A 318 10.91 0.14 19.05
N ILE A 319 10.67 1.13 18.20
CA ILE A 319 11.51 1.41 17.01
C ILE A 319 13.01 1.41 17.40
N LYS A 320 13.36 2.14 18.47
CA LYS A 320 14.75 2.28 18.94
C LYS A 320 15.42 0.96 19.33
N THR A 321 14.68 -0.10 19.70
CA THR A 321 15.25 -1.40 20.09
C THR A 321 15.47 -2.35 18.90
N VAL A 322 14.89 -2.02 17.75
CA VAL A 322 14.96 -2.83 16.53
C VAL A 322 15.56 -2.10 15.34
N GLU A 323 15.76 -0.79 15.45
CA GLU A 323 16.32 0.05 14.40
C GLU A 323 17.64 -0.52 13.90
N LYS A 324 17.74 -0.63 12.58
CA LYS A 324 18.98 -0.93 11.88
C LYS A 324 19.09 0.04 10.72
N ARG A 325 20.22 0.72 10.63
CA ARG A 325 20.48 1.67 9.55
C ARG A 325 20.78 0.94 8.25
N PHE A 326 19.86 1.02 7.29
CA PHE A 326 20.05 0.46 5.95
C PHE A 326 20.80 1.45 5.06
N SER A 327 21.72 0.94 4.27
CA SER A 327 22.48 1.70 3.28
C SER A 327 21.65 1.91 2.01
N THR A 328 21.62 3.11 1.47
CA THR A 328 20.93 3.42 0.20
C THR A 328 21.84 3.21 -1.02
N ALA A 329 21.25 3.09 -2.22
CA ALA A 329 22.02 3.07 -3.48
C ALA A 329 22.94 4.30 -3.65
N TYR A 330 22.50 5.47 -3.16
CA TYR A 330 23.34 6.68 -3.12
C TYR A 330 24.57 6.48 -2.22
N SER A 331 24.37 5.88 -1.05
CA SER A 331 25.46 5.56 -0.12
C SER A 331 26.46 4.59 -0.76
N GLU A 332 25.98 3.59 -1.50
CA GLU A 332 26.84 2.66 -2.25
C GLU A 332 27.66 3.37 -3.34
N ARG A 333 27.06 4.25 -4.14
CA ARG A 333 27.80 5.05 -5.14
C ARG A 333 28.92 5.86 -4.49
N LYS A 334 28.65 6.46 -3.34
CA LYS A 334 29.66 7.17 -2.55
C LYS A 334 30.75 6.22 -2.07
N LEU A 335 30.41 5.05 -1.53
CA LEU A 335 31.40 4.03 -1.12
C LEU A 335 32.26 3.52 -2.29
N LYS A 336 31.68 3.35 -3.48
CA LYS A 336 32.41 3.00 -4.72
C LYS A 336 33.43 4.07 -5.10
N THR A 337 33.06 5.35 -4.98
CA THR A 337 34.00 6.47 -5.19
C THR A 337 35.21 6.39 -4.24
N TYR A 338 35.04 5.82 -3.04
CA TYR A 338 36.12 5.62 -2.07
C TYR A 338 36.74 4.20 -2.11
N GLY A 339 36.34 3.31 -3.02
CA GLY A 339 36.88 1.95 -3.14
C GLY A 339 36.44 0.98 -2.04
N LEU A 340 35.33 1.25 -1.33
CA LEU A 340 34.90 0.53 -0.12
C LEU A 340 33.65 -0.36 -0.30
N SER A 341 33.20 -0.60 -1.54
CA SER A 341 31.98 -1.39 -1.79
C SER A 341 32.25 -2.90 -1.89
N ASN A 342 31.34 -3.72 -1.38
CA ASN A 342 31.39 -5.17 -1.59
C ASN A 342 31.19 -5.54 -3.08
N PRO A 343 31.98 -6.50 -3.61
CA PRO A 343 31.80 -6.96 -4.98
C PRO A 343 30.54 -7.84 -5.12
N LEU A 344 29.76 -7.61 -6.17
CA LEU A 344 28.63 -8.46 -6.56
C LEU A 344 29.11 -9.87 -6.94
N SER A 345 28.27 -10.89 -6.69
CA SER A 345 28.52 -12.25 -7.16
C SER A 345 28.44 -12.35 -8.69
N GLU A 346 29.10 -13.34 -9.31
CA GLU A 346 29.01 -13.55 -10.76
C GLU A 346 27.57 -13.86 -11.22
N GLU A 347 26.79 -14.56 -10.39
CA GLU A 347 25.37 -14.82 -10.64
C GLU A 347 24.56 -13.52 -10.66
N ASP A 348 24.81 -12.62 -9.70
CA ASP A 348 24.14 -11.32 -9.64
C ASP A 348 24.55 -10.40 -10.79
N LYS A 349 25.84 -10.41 -11.19
CA LYS A 349 26.31 -9.69 -12.40
C LYS A 349 25.64 -10.21 -13.66
N LEU A 350 25.52 -11.54 -13.82
CA LEU A 350 24.88 -12.16 -14.97
C LEU A 350 23.39 -11.83 -15.02
N TYR A 351 22.70 -11.90 -13.88
CA TYR A 351 21.29 -11.54 -13.81
C TYR A 351 21.07 -10.08 -14.20
N MET A 352 21.85 -9.16 -13.64
CA MET A 352 21.76 -7.74 -13.99
C MET A 352 21.95 -7.53 -15.50
N ARG A 353 23.02 -8.09 -16.10
CA ARG A 353 23.26 -8.00 -17.56
C ARG A 353 22.06 -8.48 -18.37
N ASN A 354 21.47 -9.62 -18.02
CA ASN A 354 20.35 -10.21 -18.75
C ASN A 354 19.03 -9.43 -18.56
N SER A 355 18.80 -8.89 -17.35
CA SER A 355 17.62 -8.07 -17.03
C SER A 355 17.64 -6.71 -17.70
N PHE A 356 18.82 -6.13 -17.96
CA PHE A 356 18.96 -4.91 -18.75
C PHE A 356 18.97 -5.17 -20.26
N ALA A 357 19.51 -6.30 -20.72
CA ALA A 357 19.56 -6.65 -22.14
C ALA A 357 18.19 -7.02 -22.74
N ASN A 358 17.25 -7.52 -21.92
CA ASN A 358 15.87 -7.81 -22.34
C ASN A 358 14.92 -6.60 -22.24
N ARG A 359 15.45 -5.38 -22.02
CA ARG A 359 14.65 -4.15 -22.15
C ARG A 359 14.55 -3.82 -23.63
N ASP A 360 13.39 -4.10 -24.21
CA ASP A 360 13.08 -3.76 -25.59
C ASP A 360 13.23 -2.23 -25.77
N PRO A 361 14.16 -1.73 -26.60
CA PRO A 361 14.34 -0.31 -26.83
C PRO A 361 13.14 0.33 -27.56
N GLN A 362 12.15 -0.46 -28.01
CA GLN A 362 10.98 0.01 -28.76
C GLN A 362 9.71 0.26 -27.95
N VAL A 363 9.71 0.11 -26.62
CA VAL A 363 8.59 0.61 -25.81
C VAL A 363 8.72 2.14 -25.72
N SER A 364 8.24 2.83 -26.76
CA SER A 364 8.05 4.27 -26.73
C SER A 364 7.09 4.60 -25.60
N ASP A 365 7.58 5.25 -24.57
CA ASP A 365 6.77 5.87 -23.54
C ASP A 365 5.83 6.89 -24.20
N PRO A 366 4.50 6.65 -24.23
CA PRO A 366 3.56 7.57 -24.86
C PRO A 366 3.45 8.91 -24.12
N TYR A 367 4.07 9.04 -22.94
CA TYR A 367 4.12 10.27 -22.13
C TYR A 367 5.44 11.04 -22.25
N ARG A 368 6.38 10.56 -23.07
CA ARG A 368 7.65 11.25 -23.34
C ARG A 368 7.42 12.36 -24.37
N LYS A 369 6.90 13.51 -23.91
CA LYS A 369 6.87 14.76 -24.69
C LYS A 369 8.19 15.52 -24.60
#